data_AF-F3FUH8-F1
#
_entry.id   AF-F3FUH8-F1
#
_cell.length_a   1.000
_cell.length_b   1.000
_cell.length_c   1.000
_cell.angle_alpha   90.00
_cell.angle_beta   90.00
_cell.angle_gamma   90.00
#
_symmetry.space_group_name_H-M   'P 1'
#
loop_
_entity.id
_entity.type
_entity.pdbx_description
1 polymer ?
#
loop_
_entity_poly.entity_id
_entity_poly.type
_entity_poly.pdbx_seq_one_letter_code
_entity_poly.pdbx_strand_id
1 'polypeptide(L)'
;MSLSASQRIIHRLAPWALPVLLLAVWQLSVSAGWLSTRILPAPSAVIEAGINLVASGEIWTHLAISGWRAGIGFAIGGGIG
;
A
#
# COMPACT_ATOMS: atom_id res chain seq x y z
N MET A 1 8.48 -35.34 12.51
CA MET A 1 9.60 -34.44 12.16
C MET A 1 9.26 -33.03 12.61
N SER A 2 9.80 -32.58 13.75
CA SER A 2 9.66 -31.19 14.17
C SER A 2 10.53 -30.32 13.26
N LEU A 3 9.92 -29.41 12.50
CA LEU A 3 10.66 -28.43 11.71
C LEU A 3 11.55 -27.59 12.65
N SER A 4 12.83 -27.47 12.30
CA SER A 4 13.78 -26.55 12.94
C SER A 4 13.20 -25.13 12.95
N ALA A 5 13.48 -24.35 14.00
CA ALA A 5 13.00 -22.97 14.10
C ALA A 5 13.33 -22.15 12.83
N SER A 6 14.49 -22.42 12.21
CA SER A 6 14.92 -21.82 10.95
C SER A 6 13.98 -22.17 9.77
N GLN A 7 13.60 -23.43 9.61
CA GLN A 7 12.69 -23.86 8.54
C GLN A 7 11.30 -23.23 8.66
N ARG A 8 10.82 -22.98 9.89
CA ARG A 8 9.53 -22.31 10.12
C ARG A 8 9.58 -20.84 9.68
N ILE A 9 10.68 -20.14 9.95
CA ILE A 9 10.87 -18.75 9.53
C ILE A 9 10.90 -18.67 8.00
N ILE A 10 11.64 -19.55 7.32
CA ILE A 10 11.72 -19.56 5.86
C ILE A 10 10.34 -19.79 5.23
N HIS A 11 9.55 -20.75 5.73
CA HIS A 11 8.19 -20.98 5.18
C HIS A 11 7.24 -19.79 5.42
N ARG A 12 7.42 -19.04 6.50
CA ARG A 12 6.63 -17.84 6.80
C ARG A 12 7.04 -16.66 5.92
N LEU A 13 8.34 -16.55 5.59
CA LEU A 13 8.89 -15.43 4.82
C LEU A 13 8.90 -15.67 3.31
N ALA A 14 8.92 -16.93 2.85
CA ALA A 14 8.96 -17.26 1.43
C ALA A 14 7.86 -16.57 0.59
N PRO A 15 6.59 -16.46 1.04
CA PRO A 15 5.57 -15.75 0.28
C PRO A 15 5.85 -14.24 0.12
N TRP A 16 6.64 -13.65 1.02
CA TRP A 16 6.99 -12.23 0.99
C TRP A 16 8.12 -11.90 0.01
N ALA A 17 8.86 -12.90 -0.48
CA ALA A 17 9.95 -12.67 -1.43
C ALA A 17 9.43 -12.02 -2.73
N LEU A 18 8.30 -12.50 -3.25
CA LEU A 18 7.71 -11.98 -4.47
C LEU A 18 7.28 -10.50 -4.36
N PRO A 19 6.46 -10.08 -3.38
CA PRO A 19 6.07 -8.68 -3.26
C PRO A 19 7.26 -7.76 -2.98
N VAL A 20 8.23 -8.20 -2.16
CA VAL A 20 9.45 -7.40 -1.90
C VAL A 20 10.27 -7.23 -3.18
N LEU A 21 10.44 -8.29 -3.96
CA LEU A 21 11.16 -8.22 -5.23
C LEU A 21 10.46 -7.28 -6.22
N LEU A 22 9.13 -7.33 -6.30
CA LEU A 22 8.34 -6.42 -7.13
C LEU A 22 8.54 -4.96 -6.71
N LEU A 23 8.47 -4.65 -5.42
CA LEU A 23 8.73 -3.30 -4.91
C LEU A 23 10.16 -2.83 -5.23
N ALA A 24 11.15 -3.71 -5.09
CA ALA A 24 12.54 -3.41 -5.40
C ALA A 24 12.73 -3.10 -6.89
N VAL A 25 12.21 -3.95 -7.78
CA VAL A 25 12.28 -3.74 -9.24
C VAL A 25 11.56 -2.45 -9.63
N TRP A 26 10.40 -2.17 -9.05
CA TRP A 26 9.66 -0.94 -9.30
C TRP A 26 10.45 0.30 -8.84
N GLN A 27 10.95 0.32 -7.60
CA GLN A 27 11.78 1.41 -7.09
C GLN A 27 12.98 1.66 -8.00
N LEU A 28 13.69 0.59 -8.38
CA LEU A 28 14.87 0.68 -9.24
C LEU A 28 14.53 1.21 -10.64
N SER A 29 13.42 0.75 -11.22
CA SER A 29 12.98 1.19 -12.56
C SER A 29 12.66 2.68 -12.59
N VAL A 30 12.03 3.21 -11.52
CA VAL A 30 11.76 4.65 -11.40
C VAL A 30 13.06 5.42 -11.16
N SER A 31 13.93 4.96 -10.26
CA SER A 31 15.20 5.65 -9.96
C SER A 31 16.19 5.65 -11.12
N ALA A 32 16.15 4.60 -11.96
CA ALA A 32 16.95 4.50 -13.18
C ALA A 32 16.38 5.32 -14.35
N GLY A 33 15.22 5.95 -14.18
CA GLY A 33 14.55 6.74 -15.21
C GLY A 33 13.88 5.92 -16.32
N TRP A 34 13.80 4.58 -16.17
CA TRP A 34 13.07 3.71 -17.10
C TRP A 34 11.56 3.94 -17.02
N LEU A 35 11.09 4.39 -15.86
CA LEU A 35 9.69 4.69 -15.61
C LEU A 35 9.51 6.16 -15.22
N SER A 36 8.54 6.83 -15.83
CA SER A 36 8.26 8.24 -15.54
C SER A 36 7.63 8.42 -14.16
N THR A 37 8.27 9.23 -13.32
CA THR A 37 7.76 9.64 -12.00
C THR A 37 6.45 10.43 -12.06
N ARG A 38 6.07 10.96 -13.24
CA ARG A 38 4.79 11.64 -13.47
C ARG A 38 3.60 10.68 -13.52
N ILE A 39 3.83 9.47 -14.01
CA ILE A 39 2.80 8.45 -14.18
C ILE A 39 2.81 7.49 -12.99
N LEU A 40 4.01 7.10 -12.55
CA LEU A 40 4.17 6.17 -11.44
C LEU A 40 5.26 6.68 -10.48
N PRO A 41 4.89 7.22 -9.31
CA PRO A 41 5.86 7.65 -8.31
C PRO A 41 6.64 6.43 -7.77
N ALA A 42 7.86 6.65 -7.30
CA ALA A 42 8.62 5.60 -6.63
C ALA A 42 7.92 5.16 -5.33
N PRO A 43 8.01 3.88 -4.92
CA PRO A 43 7.51 3.40 -3.63
C PRO A 43 7.91 4.29 -2.45
N SER A 44 9.15 4.78 -2.43
CA SER A 44 9.63 5.70 -1.38
C SER A 44 8.82 6.99 -1.31
N ALA A 45 8.47 7.58 -2.46
CA ALA A 45 7.69 8.82 -2.53
C ALA A 45 6.24 8.59 -2.07
N VAL A 46 5.68 7.41 -2.33
CA VAL A 46 4.34 7.03 -1.82
C VAL A 46 4.34 6.98 -0.29
N ILE A 47 5.38 6.38 0.30
CA ILE A 47 5.54 6.30 1.76
C ILE A 47 5.69 7.70 2.37
N GLU A 48 6.55 8.54 1.78
CA GLU A 48 6.76 9.91 2.23
C GLU A 48 5.48 10.74 2.19
N ALA A 49 4.73 10.68 1.08
CA ALA A 49 3.43 11.34 0.96
C ALA A 49 2.47 10.87 2.06
N GLY A 50 2.40 9.56 2.31
CA GLY A 50 1.58 8.98 3.37
C GLY A 50 1.95 9.49 4.76
N ILE A 51 3.24 9.56 5.10
CA ILE A 51 3.72 10.11 6.37
C ILE A 51 3.34 11.58 6.49
N ASN A 52 3.54 12.39 5.45
CA ASN A 52 3.21 13.81 5.45
C ASN A 52 1.70 14.06 5.64
N LEU A 53 0.85 13.26 4.99
CA LEU A 53 -0.60 13.28 5.14
C LEU A 53 -1.05 12.94 6.56
N VAL A 54 -0.41 11.95 7.19
CA VAL A 54 -0.70 11.57 8.58
C VAL A 54 -0.21 12.65 9.55
N ALA A 55 1.00 13.17 9.35
CA ALA A 55 1.62 14.16 10.22
C ALA A 55 0.91 15.53 10.19
N SER A 56 0.43 15.94 9.01
CA SER A 56 -0.37 17.16 8.85
C SER A 56 -1.78 17.05 9.42
N GLY A 57 -2.27 15.82 9.65
CA GLY A 57 -3.66 15.56 10.07
C GLY A 57 -4.70 15.75 8.96
N GLU A 58 -4.30 16.18 7.76
CA GLU A 58 -5.20 16.39 6.62
C GLU A 58 -5.87 15.10 6.16
N ILE A 59 -5.19 13.96 6.35
CA ILE A 59 -5.71 12.63 5.97
C ILE A 59 -7.09 12.36 6.57
N TRP A 60 -7.36 12.83 7.79
CA TRP A 60 -8.63 12.60 8.49
C TRP A 60 -9.78 13.35 7.83
N THR A 61 -9.56 14.60 7.43
CA THR A 61 -10.58 15.41 6.74
C THR A 61 -10.94 14.80 5.39
N HIS A 62 -9.94 14.40 4.60
CA HIS A 62 -10.17 13.74 3.31
C HIS A 62 -10.85 12.37 3.45
N LEU A 63 -10.43 11.59 4.45
CA LEU A 63 -11.02 10.29 4.74
C LEU A 63 -12.45 10.40 5.23
N ALA A 64 -12.78 11.39 6.07
CA ALA A 64 -14.14 11.61 6.55
C ALA A 64 -15.09 12.00 5.41
N ILE A 65 -14.70 12.92 4.52
CA ILE A 65 -15.55 13.35 3.40
C ILE A 65 -15.78 12.20 2.41
N SER A 66 -14.72 11.47 2.05
CA SER A 66 -14.82 10.33 1.14
C SER A 66 -15.59 9.16 1.77
N GLY A 67 -15.33 8.86 3.03
CA GLY A 67 -16.00 7.82 3.82
C GLY A 67 -17.49 8.11 4.02
N TRP A 68 -17.87 9.36 4.31
CA TRP A 68 -19.28 9.75 4.43
C TRP A 68 -20.05 9.49 3.13
N ARG A 69 -19.49 9.91 1.99
CA ARG A 69 -20.08 9.66 0.67
C ARG A 69 -20.24 8.16 0.39
N ALA A 70 -19.19 7.38 0.64
CA ALA A 70 -19.22 5.92 0.45
C ALA A 70 -20.25 5.27 1.38
N GLY A 71 -20.33 5.70 2.64
CA GLY A 71 -21.25 5.20 3.65
C GLY A 71 -22.71 5.48 3.30
N ILE A 72 -23.04 6.70 2.86
CA ILE A 72 -24.40 7.02 2.38
C ILE A 72 -24.75 6.15 1.16
N GLY A 73 -23.86 6.07 0.17
CA GLY A 73 -24.10 5.26 -1.03
C GLY A 73 -24.33 3.79 -0.69
N PHE A 74 -23.55 3.25 0.24
CA PHE A 74 -23.72 1.90 0.76
C PHE A 74 -25.05 1.72 1.51
N ALA A 75 -25.44 2.67 2.37
CA ALA A 75 -26.69 2.59 3.14
C ALA A 75 -27.92 2.64 2.22
N ILE A 76 -27.91 3.50 1.20
CA ILE A 76 -28.98 3.58 0.21
C ILE A 76 -29.00 2.31 -0.64
N GLY A 77 -27.86 1.93 -1.22
CA GLY A 77 -27.77 0.78 -2.11
C GLY A 77 -28.10 -0.55 -1.41
N GLY A 78 -27.54 -0.78 -0.23
CA GLY A 78 -27.80 -1.98 0.58
C GLY A 78 -29.13 -1.94 1.35
N GLY A 79 -29.76 -0.78 1.49
CA GLY A 79 -31.11 -0.67 2.06
C GLY A 79 -32.22 -0.90 1.04
N ILE A 80 -31.96 -0.62 -0.24
CA ILE A 80 -32.91 -0.81 -1.34
C ILE A 80 -32.74 -2.18 -2.02
N GLY A 81 -31.53 -2.71 -2.08
CA GLY A 81 -31.21 -4.04 -2.64
C GLY A 81 -31.48 -5.17 -1.67
#